data_AF-A0A366RH68-F1
#
_entry.id   AF-A0A366RH68-F1
#
_cell.length_a   1.000
_cell.length_b   1.000
_cell.length_c   1.000
_cell.angle_alpha   90.00
_cell.angle_beta   90.00
_cell.angle_gamma   90.00
#
_symmetry.space_group_name_H-M   'P 1'
#
loop_
_entity.id
_entity.type
_entity.pdbx_description
1 polymer ?
#
loop_
_entity_poly.entity_id
_entity_poly.type
_entity_poly.pdbx_seq_one_letter_code
_entity_poly.pdbx_strand_id
1 'polypeptide(L)'
;MMWDSNKPANSKDCSMGAEAYCCAGEKESQEDEQPEIDYRDDTTAKQFDSLLQSFLEDPVCPPGFETEYTMRTGVYSRDLLQREKTDKGIVLVSLVRLMAMWYTSQNPDKKITELYQLRLEQHGYAETAANVTTYHDVMFPGSLSSNGMPSYDPEAMAASSICNLRHSREALDNLSVASEALCQIPGSSESVSSKRDVLKPRIFDASTMEDRSQNRQLPSVAVALQGILDRELTLHYLRWLRTRDEEEVILEIAFWIGDQIGVTPSQEILDRYSDSGHTIYRDRWVVFHFHIPIDRRTFLGQQPEFLVGVSSFNMYHSQTVVVPYVVDRGSHQDYRAEFSFAASVRPRDGRTPLNSQGENGRWGMRGYNERVQPLNCRDIAAERWYPGFNYQAAGTISRITQGNRPDQYSILVDEFGRFLLQEGVFSRRNLAYLWPAVGDEAANLDPMANLNDGRRLYNPQLGAFDYNFSGLSDSVGDLSRFAPNPYRNPPS
;
A
#
# COMPACT_ATOMS: atom_id res chain seq x y z
N MET A 1 36.41 -11.34 62.67
CA MET A 1 35.18 -12.09 62.39
C MET A 1 34.95 -12.00 60.89
N MET A 2 35.59 -12.85 60.07
CA MET A 2 35.16 -14.22 59.71
C MET A 2 33.69 -14.29 59.29
N TRP A 3 33.49 -14.33 57.97
CA TRP A 3 32.30 -14.90 57.34
C TRP A 3 32.46 -16.43 57.34
N ASP A 4 31.38 -17.11 57.71
CA ASP A 4 31.29 -18.57 57.82
C ASP A 4 31.09 -19.17 56.40
N SER A 5 32.04 -20.00 55.95
CA SER A 5 31.98 -20.69 54.66
C SER A 5 31.82 -22.19 54.88
N ASN A 6 30.58 -22.65 55.11
CA ASN A 6 30.26 -24.07 55.11
C ASN A 6 29.74 -24.51 53.74
N LYS A 7 30.67 -24.75 52.80
CA LYS A 7 30.43 -25.64 51.65
C LYS A 7 31.62 -26.61 51.51
N PRO A 8 31.39 -27.94 51.55
CA PRO A 8 32.46 -28.91 51.43
C PRO A 8 33.00 -28.95 49.99
N ALA A 9 34.31 -28.79 49.83
CA ALA A 9 35.01 -28.97 48.57
C ALA A 9 35.00 -30.46 48.18
N ASN A 10 34.65 -30.75 46.93
CA ASN A 10 34.54 -32.11 46.39
C ASN A 10 35.95 -32.61 46.00
N SER A 11 36.63 -33.29 46.92
CA SER A 11 38.07 -33.59 46.84
C SER A 11 38.42 -34.97 46.26
N LYS A 12 37.58 -35.55 45.38
CA LYS A 12 37.71 -36.98 45.08
C LYS A 12 38.90 -37.38 44.20
N ASP A 13 39.57 -36.45 43.49
CA ASP A 13 40.67 -36.77 42.56
C ASP A 13 41.82 -35.74 42.49
N CYS A 14 42.10 -34.98 43.56
CA CYS A 14 43.25 -34.04 43.56
C CYS A 14 44.49 -34.70 44.19
N SER A 15 45.51 -35.00 43.37
CA SER A 15 46.81 -35.48 43.83
C SER A 15 47.62 -34.35 44.48
N MET A 16 48.29 -34.66 45.61
CA MET A 16 49.06 -33.69 46.41
C MET A 16 50.08 -32.93 45.57
N GLY A 17 50.04 -31.59 45.63
CA GLY A 17 50.95 -30.68 44.92
C GLY A 17 50.32 -29.79 43.85
N ALA A 18 49.02 -29.95 43.55
CA ALA A 18 48.29 -29.18 42.53
C ALA A 18 47.06 -28.40 43.09
N GLU A 19 47.13 -27.96 44.35
CA GLU A 19 45.99 -27.37 45.09
C GLU A 19 45.43 -26.08 44.46
N ALA A 20 46.19 -25.37 43.63
CA ALA A 20 45.73 -24.17 42.92
C ALA A 20 44.79 -24.45 41.73
N TYR A 21 44.74 -25.69 41.22
CA TYR A 21 43.97 -26.06 40.02
C TYR A 21 42.63 -26.75 40.34
N CYS A 22 42.36 -27.05 41.62
CA CYS A 22 41.15 -27.77 42.05
C CYS A 22 40.04 -26.85 42.56
N CYS A 23 40.12 -25.55 42.30
CA CYS A 23 38.95 -24.69 42.41
C CYS A 23 38.04 -25.00 41.22
N ALA A 24 36.87 -25.58 41.46
CA ALA A 24 35.77 -25.41 40.53
C ALA A 24 35.57 -23.89 40.42
N GLY A 25 36.08 -23.30 39.34
CA GLY A 25 35.78 -21.91 39.01
C GLY A 25 34.27 -21.76 39.14
N GLU A 26 33.85 -20.66 39.78
CA GLU A 26 32.48 -20.23 39.62
C GLU A 26 32.18 -20.32 38.13
N LYS A 27 31.11 -21.05 37.78
CA LYS A 27 30.61 -20.95 36.40
C LYS A 27 30.42 -19.46 36.21
N GLU A 28 31.23 -18.86 35.35
CA GLU A 28 30.91 -17.57 34.76
C GLU A 28 29.45 -17.72 34.35
N SER A 29 28.58 -16.99 35.04
CA SER A 29 27.34 -16.61 34.41
C SER A 29 27.78 -16.06 33.08
N GLN A 30 27.31 -16.68 31.98
CA GLN A 30 27.33 -16.03 30.69
C GLN A 30 26.52 -14.75 30.87
N GLU A 31 27.17 -13.70 31.35
CA GLU A 31 26.80 -12.34 31.00
C GLU A 31 26.92 -12.37 29.48
N ASP A 32 25.77 -12.32 28.81
CA ASP A 32 25.72 -12.13 27.37
C ASP A 32 26.63 -10.93 27.07
N GLU A 33 27.85 -11.19 26.58
CA GLU A 33 28.76 -10.16 26.09
C GLU A 33 28.08 -9.52 24.87
N GLN A 34 27.17 -8.59 25.13
CA GLN A 34 26.68 -7.71 24.10
C GLN A 34 27.89 -6.92 23.61
N PRO A 35 28.16 -6.90 22.29
CA PRO A 35 29.33 -6.20 21.76
C PRO A 35 29.30 -4.74 22.21
N GLU A 36 30.36 -4.28 22.87
CA GLU A 36 30.48 -2.89 23.32
C GLU A 36 30.54 -1.98 22.08
N ILE A 37 29.49 -1.20 21.85
CA ILE A 37 29.38 -0.35 20.66
C ILE A 37 30.09 0.99 20.91
N ASP A 38 31.19 1.23 20.20
CA ASP A 38 31.94 2.50 20.28
C ASP A 38 31.25 3.59 19.46
N TYR A 39 30.70 4.61 20.14
CA TYR A 39 30.00 5.72 19.50
C TYR A 39 30.91 6.83 18.95
N ARG A 40 32.19 6.93 19.35
CA ARG A 40 33.14 8.02 18.94
C ARG A 40 32.48 9.36 18.59
N ASP A 41 31.66 9.88 19.50
CA ASP A 41 30.95 11.18 19.40
C ASP A 41 29.88 11.31 18.30
N ASP A 42 29.49 10.21 17.64
CA ASP A 42 28.38 10.21 16.69
C ASP A 42 27.03 10.24 17.42
N THR A 43 26.58 11.45 17.72
CA THR A 43 25.30 11.71 18.40
C THR A 43 24.09 11.20 17.61
N THR A 44 24.16 11.19 16.27
CA THR A 44 23.06 10.71 15.42
C THR A 44 22.96 9.20 15.49
N ALA A 45 24.07 8.48 15.33
CA ALA A 45 24.10 7.02 15.44
C ALA A 45 23.68 6.56 16.84
N LYS A 46 24.12 7.26 17.89
CA LYS A 46 23.71 6.98 19.28
C LYS A 46 22.21 7.20 19.49
N GLN A 47 21.66 8.29 18.96
CA GLN A 47 20.22 8.57 19.06
C GLN A 47 19.40 7.53 18.28
N PHE A 48 19.86 7.18 17.07
CA PHE A 48 19.22 6.16 16.24
C PHE A 48 19.18 4.81 16.97
N ASP A 49 20.33 4.35 17.49
CA ASP A 49 20.42 3.06 18.20
C ASP A 49 19.51 3.01 19.43
N SER A 50 19.49 4.09 20.21
CA SER A 50 18.65 4.18 21.42
C SER A 50 17.16 4.13 21.08
N LEU A 51 16.73 4.85 20.04
CA LEU A 51 15.34 4.85 19.59
C LEU A 51 14.93 3.50 18.98
N LEU A 52 15.81 2.89 18.19
CA LEU A 52 15.55 1.60 17.55
C LEU A 52 15.40 0.48 18.60
N GLN A 53 16.31 0.39 19.57
CA GLN A 53 16.18 -0.58 20.67
C GLN A 53 14.90 -0.35 21.46
N SER A 54 14.62 0.89 21.85
CA SER A 54 13.41 1.24 22.61
C SER A 54 12.14 0.82 21.87
N PHE A 55 12.14 0.88 20.53
CA PHE A 55 11.04 0.39 19.72
C PHE A 55 11.02 -1.15 19.64
N LEU A 56 12.15 -1.80 19.39
CA LEU A 56 12.23 -3.25 19.18
C LEU A 56 12.00 -4.08 20.46
N GLU A 57 12.21 -3.50 21.64
CA GLU A 57 11.85 -4.11 22.93
C GLU A 57 10.34 -4.32 23.09
N ASP A 58 9.54 -3.39 22.55
CA ASP A 58 8.08 -3.45 22.57
C ASP A 58 7.50 -2.74 21.33
N PRO A 59 7.50 -3.41 20.16
CA PRO A 59 7.14 -2.80 18.89
C PRO A 59 5.63 -2.55 18.84
N VAL A 60 5.22 -1.38 19.33
CA VAL A 60 3.83 -0.92 19.33
C VAL A 60 3.66 0.18 18.29
N CYS A 61 2.88 -0.12 17.25
CA CYS A 61 2.38 0.89 16.34
C CYS A 61 0.96 1.32 16.75
N PRO A 62 0.75 2.59 17.14
CA PRO A 62 -0.58 3.07 17.47
C PRO A 62 -1.54 2.91 16.28
N PRO A 63 -2.83 2.56 16.52
CA PRO A 63 -3.81 2.50 15.45
C PRO A 63 -3.91 3.82 14.66
N GLY A 64 -3.72 3.74 13.34
CA GLY A 64 -3.73 4.90 12.43
C GLY A 64 -2.45 5.73 12.41
N PHE A 65 -1.36 5.26 13.06
CA PHE A 65 -0.08 5.97 13.03
C PHE A 65 0.46 6.09 11.59
N GLU A 66 0.41 5.00 10.82
CA GLU A 66 0.82 4.99 9.42
C GLU A 66 0.02 6.00 8.58
N THR A 67 -1.22 6.29 8.98
CA THR A 67 -2.13 7.10 8.17
C THR A 67 -2.09 8.59 8.42
N GLU A 68 -1.47 8.99 9.51
CA GLU A 68 -0.98 10.36 9.70
C GLU A 68 0.09 10.70 8.66
N TYR A 69 0.94 9.74 8.32
CA TYR A 69 1.89 9.87 7.22
C TYR A 69 1.21 9.63 5.87
N THR A 70 0.09 8.87 5.84
CA THR A 70 -0.71 8.70 4.62
C THR A 70 -1.54 9.89 4.12
N MET A 71 -1.79 10.88 4.98
CA MET A 71 -2.67 12.01 4.69
C MET A 71 -1.96 13.36 4.52
N ARG A 72 -0.73 13.42 3.99
CA ARG A 72 -0.01 14.69 3.69
C ARG A 72 -0.64 15.57 2.59
N THR A 73 -1.97 15.58 2.45
CA THR A 73 -2.75 16.69 1.87
C THR A 73 -3.39 17.53 2.98
N GLY A 74 -2.54 18.13 3.83
CA GLY A 74 -2.93 19.21 4.75
C GLY A 74 -3.75 18.79 5.97
N VAL A 75 -3.17 19.03 7.15
CA VAL A 75 -3.77 18.90 8.50
C VAL A 75 -3.97 17.40 8.89
N TYR A 76 -3.20 16.76 9.79
CA TYR A 76 -2.82 17.12 11.15
C TYR A 76 -1.55 16.36 11.59
N SER A 77 -0.42 17.04 11.70
CA SER A 77 0.70 16.64 12.58
C SER A 77 0.44 16.99 14.06
N ARG A 78 -0.78 17.41 14.39
CA ARG A 78 -1.17 18.00 15.68
C ARG A 78 -1.85 17.01 16.64
N ASP A 79 -2.33 15.86 16.16
CA ASP A 79 -3.15 14.94 16.97
C ASP A 79 -2.30 13.96 17.83
N LEU A 80 -1.06 13.67 17.41
CA LEU A 80 -0.04 13.02 18.26
C LEU A 80 0.36 13.85 19.48
N LEU A 81 0.15 15.17 19.43
CA LEU A 81 0.40 16.04 20.59
C LEU A 81 -0.75 16.03 21.60
N GLN A 82 -1.91 15.43 21.24
CA GLN A 82 -3.11 15.42 22.09
C GLN A 82 -3.50 14.04 22.63
N ARG A 83 -3.08 12.94 22.01
CA ARG A 83 -3.26 11.60 22.60
C ARG A 83 -2.16 11.30 23.61
N GLU A 84 -2.51 10.50 24.61
CA GLU A 84 -1.67 10.19 25.78
C GLU A 84 -0.20 10.08 25.39
N LYS A 85 0.61 10.99 25.96
CA LYS A 85 2.07 10.98 25.92
C LYS A 85 2.56 9.67 26.54
N THR A 86 2.47 8.59 25.80
CA THR A 86 3.27 7.40 26.07
C THR A 86 4.60 7.65 25.41
N ASP A 87 5.70 7.39 26.11
CA ASP A 87 7.06 7.60 25.59
C ASP A 87 7.26 6.90 24.22
N LYS A 88 6.49 5.83 23.98
CA LYS A 88 6.45 5.03 22.74
C LYS A 88 6.08 5.83 21.48
N GLY A 89 5.10 6.74 21.56
CA GLY A 89 4.70 7.55 20.39
C GLY A 89 5.80 8.52 19.98
N ILE A 90 6.53 9.09 20.95
CA ILE A 90 7.65 10.00 20.69
C ILE A 90 8.85 9.25 20.12
N VAL A 91 9.12 8.04 20.63
CA VAL A 91 10.17 7.15 20.11
C VAL A 91 9.92 6.86 18.63
N LEU A 92 8.71 6.41 18.27
CA LEU A 92 8.37 6.02 16.92
C LEU A 92 8.44 7.19 15.92
N VAL A 93 7.87 8.36 16.25
CA VAL A 93 7.94 9.56 15.39
C VAL A 93 9.38 9.99 15.12
N SER A 94 10.23 9.93 16.15
CA SER A 94 11.64 10.33 16.03
C SER A 94 12.44 9.32 15.20
N LEU A 95 12.19 8.03 15.41
CA LEU A 95 12.82 6.93 14.69
C LEU A 95 12.46 6.97 13.19
N VAL A 96 11.18 7.17 12.85
CA VAL A 96 10.69 7.30 11.47
C VAL A 96 11.45 8.38 10.70
N ARG A 97 11.69 9.54 11.32
CA ARG A 97 12.44 10.64 10.68
C ARG A 97 13.90 10.29 10.45
N LEU A 98 14.56 9.65 11.42
CA LEU A 98 15.96 9.26 11.27
C LEU A 98 16.12 8.15 10.23
N MET A 99 15.20 7.18 10.19
CA MET A 99 15.16 6.16 9.14
C MET A 99 14.99 6.78 7.76
N ALA A 100 13.99 7.64 7.59
CA ALA A 100 13.75 8.38 6.35
C ALA A 100 15.00 9.12 5.85
N MET A 101 15.71 9.81 6.74
CA MET A 101 16.99 10.47 6.41
C MET A 101 18.09 9.48 6.04
N TRP A 102 18.19 8.35 6.76
CA TRP A 102 19.24 7.35 6.57
C TRP A 102 19.21 6.72 5.17
N TYR A 103 18.06 6.19 4.73
CA TYR A 103 18.01 5.45 3.46
C TYR A 103 17.79 6.33 2.23
N THR A 104 17.34 7.59 2.39
CA THR A 104 17.28 8.56 1.28
C THR A 104 18.59 9.30 1.06
N SER A 105 19.55 9.15 1.97
CA SER A 105 20.89 9.71 1.79
C SER A 105 21.57 9.07 0.58
N GLN A 106 22.21 9.90 -0.25
CA GLN A 106 23.06 9.43 -1.35
C GLN A 106 24.21 8.53 -0.85
N ASN A 107 24.67 8.79 0.39
CA ASN A 107 25.67 7.97 1.07
C ASN A 107 25.11 7.63 2.46
N PRO A 108 24.33 6.54 2.59
CA PRO A 108 23.80 6.11 3.89
C PRO A 108 24.94 5.90 4.87
N ASP A 109 24.77 6.38 6.11
CA ASP A 109 25.77 6.22 7.15
C ASP A 109 25.98 4.72 7.42
N LYS A 110 27.23 4.26 7.26
CA LYS A 110 27.59 2.86 7.46
C LYS A 110 27.33 2.42 8.89
N LYS A 111 27.58 3.29 9.87
CA LYS A 111 27.38 2.99 11.28
C LYS A 111 25.90 2.82 11.60
N ILE A 112 25.03 3.70 11.07
CA ILE A 112 23.58 3.55 11.22
C ILE A 112 23.11 2.24 10.54
N THR A 113 23.67 1.91 9.38
CA THR A 113 23.37 0.65 8.67
C THR A 113 23.75 -0.58 9.50
N GLU A 114 24.96 -0.60 10.06
CA GLU A 114 25.47 -1.67 10.92
C GLU A 114 24.64 -1.81 12.20
N LEU A 115 24.30 -0.68 12.85
CA LEU A 115 23.43 -0.64 14.03
C LEU A 115 22.04 -1.18 13.72
N TYR A 116 21.43 -0.73 12.63
CA TYR A 116 20.12 -1.20 12.21
C TYR A 116 20.11 -2.72 12.03
N GLN A 117 21.08 -3.24 11.26
CA GLN A 117 21.20 -4.68 11.02
C GLN A 117 21.45 -5.47 12.31
N LEU A 118 22.38 -5.01 13.15
CA LEU A 118 22.70 -5.63 14.44
C LEU A 118 21.47 -5.74 15.35
N ARG A 119 20.68 -4.66 15.46
CA ARG A 119 19.48 -4.66 16.31
C ARG A 119 18.37 -5.52 15.73
N LEU A 120 18.19 -5.53 14.41
CA LEU A 120 17.25 -6.47 13.79
C LEU A 120 17.67 -7.93 14.00
N GLU A 121 18.97 -8.25 13.92
CA GLU A 121 19.49 -9.59 14.22
C GLU A 121 19.19 -10.02 15.66
N GLN A 122 19.49 -9.15 16.63
CA GLN A 122 19.23 -9.41 18.05
C GLN A 122 17.75 -9.67 18.36
N HIS A 123 16.84 -9.02 17.62
CA HIS A 123 15.40 -9.17 17.80
C HIS A 123 14.74 -10.15 16.79
N GLY A 124 15.53 -10.87 15.99
CA GLY A 124 15.05 -11.91 15.07
C GLY A 124 14.36 -11.40 13.80
N TYR A 125 14.60 -10.16 13.39
CA TYR A 125 14.03 -9.52 12.21
C TYR A 125 15.00 -9.39 11.02
N ALA A 126 16.26 -9.83 11.15
CA ALA A 126 17.29 -9.69 10.11
C ALA A 126 16.88 -10.21 8.72
N GLU A 127 16.09 -11.28 8.69
CA GLU A 127 15.62 -11.92 7.45
C GLU A 127 14.24 -11.45 6.99
N THR A 128 13.64 -10.47 7.64
CA THR A 128 12.25 -10.08 7.33
C THR A 128 12.08 -8.58 7.20
N ALA A 129 12.87 -7.81 7.94
CA ALA A 129 12.86 -6.37 7.86
C ALA A 129 13.66 -5.88 6.65
N ALA A 130 13.13 -4.85 5.99
CA ALA A 130 13.80 -4.20 4.88
C ALA A 130 15.13 -3.58 5.31
N ASN A 131 16.18 -3.78 4.50
CA ASN A 131 17.48 -3.13 4.72
C ASN A 131 17.63 -1.87 3.86
N VAL A 132 18.76 -1.17 4.01
CA VAL A 132 19.05 0.07 3.28
C VAL A 132 18.95 -0.09 1.76
N THR A 133 19.39 -1.22 1.22
CA THR A 133 19.33 -1.52 -0.21
C THR A 133 17.88 -1.69 -0.65
N THR A 134 17.08 -2.46 0.10
CA THR A 134 15.64 -2.64 -0.15
C THR A 134 14.90 -1.30 -0.18
N TYR A 135 15.13 -0.42 0.80
CA TYR A 135 14.55 0.93 0.80
C TYR A 135 15.01 1.75 -0.42
N HIS A 136 16.32 1.74 -0.70
CA HIS A 136 16.90 2.53 -1.77
C HIS A 136 16.37 2.09 -3.15
N ASP A 137 16.28 0.79 -3.41
CA ASP A 137 15.79 0.23 -4.68
C ASP A 137 14.32 0.60 -4.95
N VAL A 138 13.50 0.66 -3.89
CA VAL A 138 12.12 1.13 -4.01
C VAL A 138 12.06 2.66 -4.19
N MET A 139 12.85 3.43 -3.42
CA MET A 139 12.80 4.89 -3.48
C MET A 139 13.36 5.44 -4.79
N PHE A 140 14.36 4.78 -5.35
CA PHE A 140 15.09 5.20 -6.54
C PHE A 140 15.16 4.05 -7.56
N PRO A 141 14.01 3.64 -8.13
CA PRO A 141 13.95 2.52 -9.06
C PRO A 141 14.75 2.85 -10.33
N GLY A 142 15.89 2.19 -10.49
CA GLY A 142 16.82 2.32 -11.62
C GLY A 142 17.66 3.62 -11.64
N SER A 143 18.73 3.64 -12.46
CA SER A 143 19.63 4.80 -12.64
C SER A 143 19.00 5.99 -13.41
N LEU A 144 17.68 5.98 -13.60
CA LEU A 144 16.93 6.90 -14.47
C LEU A 144 16.15 7.96 -13.70
N SER A 145 16.16 7.94 -12.36
CA SER A 145 15.74 9.09 -11.54
C SER A 145 16.77 10.24 -11.69
N SER A 146 16.78 10.84 -12.87
CA SER A 146 17.74 11.87 -13.30
C SER A 146 17.79 13.12 -12.41
N ASN A 147 16.90 13.24 -11.43
CA ASN A 147 16.82 14.33 -10.48
C ASN A 147 17.19 13.95 -9.02
N GLY A 148 17.50 12.67 -8.73
CA GLY A 148 17.85 12.21 -7.37
C GLY A 148 16.72 12.37 -6.34
N MET A 149 15.47 12.48 -6.79
CA MET A 149 14.30 12.63 -5.92
C MET A 149 13.69 11.26 -5.63
N PRO A 150 13.19 11.02 -4.40
CA PRO A 150 12.53 9.78 -4.07
C PRO A 150 11.19 9.65 -4.80
N SER A 151 10.83 8.42 -5.16
CA SER A 151 9.54 8.08 -5.79
C SER A 151 8.39 7.97 -4.79
N TYR A 152 8.70 7.85 -3.50
CA TYR A 152 7.73 7.65 -2.42
C TYR A 152 7.97 8.62 -1.27
N ASP A 153 6.95 8.82 -0.42
CA ASP A 153 7.15 9.60 0.81
C ASP A 153 8.06 8.81 1.78
N PRO A 154 9.24 9.35 2.14
CA PRO A 154 10.18 8.63 3.00
C PRO A 154 9.62 8.39 4.41
N GLU A 155 8.88 9.33 4.99
CA GLU A 155 8.40 9.14 6.36
C GLU A 155 7.28 8.09 6.40
N ALA A 156 6.40 8.08 5.40
CA ALA A 156 5.39 7.03 5.29
C ALA A 156 6.00 5.66 5.04
N MET A 157 7.07 5.60 4.22
CA MET A 157 7.77 4.35 3.98
C MET A 157 8.48 3.84 5.24
N ALA A 158 9.19 4.70 5.96
CA ALA A 158 9.77 4.32 7.25
C ALA A 158 8.71 3.87 8.26
N ALA A 159 7.61 4.61 8.39
CA ALA A 159 6.53 4.31 9.33
C ALA A 159 5.88 2.95 9.05
N SER A 160 5.51 2.68 7.80
CA SER A 160 4.83 1.43 7.49
C SER A 160 5.80 0.23 7.50
N SER A 161 7.09 0.40 7.15
CA SER A 161 8.06 -0.69 7.24
C SER A 161 8.44 -1.06 8.67
N ILE A 162 8.53 -0.09 9.59
CA ILE A 162 8.84 -0.38 10.99
C ILE A 162 7.63 -0.93 11.76
N CYS A 163 6.41 -0.61 11.33
CA CYS A 163 5.21 -1.22 11.86
C CYS A 163 4.98 -2.65 11.37
N ASN A 164 5.62 -3.03 10.25
CA ASN A 164 5.47 -4.33 9.63
C ASN A 164 6.83 -5.03 9.40
N LEU A 165 7.72 -5.01 10.41
CA LEU A 165 9.08 -5.55 10.33
C LEU A 165 9.15 -7.01 9.85
N ARG A 166 8.12 -7.82 10.10
CA ARG A 166 8.08 -9.23 9.65
C ARG A 166 7.88 -9.42 8.15
N HIS A 167 7.40 -8.40 7.45
CA HIS A 167 7.03 -8.51 6.04
C HIS A 167 7.60 -7.36 5.20
N SER A 168 8.27 -6.38 5.82
CA SER A 168 8.66 -5.16 5.12
C SER A 168 9.70 -5.40 4.01
N ARG A 169 10.62 -6.36 4.16
CA ARG A 169 11.55 -6.73 3.08
C ARG A 169 10.80 -7.25 1.85
N GLU A 170 9.96 -8.26 2.06
CA GLU A 170 9.17 -8.89 0.99
C GLU A 170 8.23 -7.89 0.31
N ALA A 171 7.49 -7.09 1.09
CA ALA A 171 6.55 -6.11 0.56
C ALA A 171 7.26 -5.06 -0.32
N LEU A 172 8.42 -4.57 0.12
CA LEU A 172 9.21 -3.60 -0.64
C LEU A 172 9.85 -4.23 -1.89
N ASP A 173 10.38 -5.44 -1.79
CA ASP A 173 10.90 -6.17 -2.95
C ASP A 173 9.81 -6.41 -3.99
N ASN A 174 8.61 -6.84 -3.57
CA ASN A 174 7.45 -7.02 -4.44
C ASN A 174 7.05 -5.72 -5.14
N LEU A 175 7.03 -4.59 -4.42
CA LEU A 175 6.72 -3.28 -4.98
C LEU A 175 7.78 -2.82 -5.99
N SER A 176 9.06 -3.02 -5.68
CA SER A 176 10.18 -2.69 -6.57
C SER A 176 10.07 -3.49 -7.87
N VAL A 177 9.95 -4.82 -7.78
CA VAL A 177 9.87 -5.71 -8.94
C VAL A 177 8.62 -5.43 -9.76
N ALA A 178 7.45 -5.27 -9.15
CA ALA A 178 6.21 -4.98 -9.87
C ALA A 178 6.28 -3.64 -10.60
N SER A 179 6.86 -2.61 -9.97
CA SER A 179 7.02 -1.31 -10.62
C SER A 179 8.00 -1.40 -11.79
N GLU A 180 9.14 -2.08 -11.64
CA GLU A 180 10.09 -2.28 -12.75
C GLU A 180 9.49 -3.11 -13.89
N ALA A 181 8.75 -4.19 -13.57
CA ALA A 181 8.31 -5.17 -14.55
C ALA A 181 7.04 -4.78 -15.30
N LEU A 182 6.13 -4.07 -14.64
CA LEU A 182 4.81 -3.75 -15.18
C LEU A 182 4.70 -2.33 -15.70
N CYS A 183 5.56 -1.41 -15.25
CA CYS A 183 5.52 -0.04 -15.76
C CYS A 183 6.22 0.09 -17.11
N GLN A 184 7.22 -0.75 -17.42
CA GLN A 184 7.97 -0.68 -18.67
C GLN A 184 7.25 -1.35 -19.84
N ILE A 185 7.05 -0.62 -20.95
CA ILE A 185 6.62 -1.23 -22.22
C ILE A 185 7.87 -1.76 -22.96
N PRO A 186 7.91 -3.05 -23.37
CA PRO A 186 9.01 -3.58 -24.18
C PRO A 186 9.20 -2.78 -25.47
N GLY A 187 10.41 -2.23 -25.69
CA GLY A 187 10.80 -1.60 -26.95
C GLY A 187 10.56 -0.07 -27.05
N SER A 188 10.09 0.60 -26.00
CA SER A 188 10.03 2.06 -26.00
C SER A 188 11.39 2.68 -25.66
N SER A 189 12.02 3.36 -26.62
CA SER A 189 13.31 4.04 -26.47
C SER A 189 13.14 5.56 -26.48
N GLU A 190 12.17 6.10 -25.72
CA GLU A 190 11.91 7.54 -25.71
C GLU A 190 12.38 8.23 -24.42
N SER A 191 12.97 9.40 -24.63
CA SER A 191 13.57 10.26 -23.62
C SER A 191 12.57 10.81 -22.59
N VAL A 192 13.00 10.75 -21.33
CA VAL A 192 12.32 11.14 -20.08
C VAL A 192 11.93 12.62 -20.05
N SER A 193 10.68 12.94 -19.67
CA SER A 193 10.30 14.30 -19.25
C SER A 193 10.09 14.32 -17.73
N SER A 194 10.81 15.20 -17.05
CA SER A 194 10.73 15.41 -15.60
C SER A 194 9.48 16.23 -15.24
N LYS A 195 8.39 15.57 -14.87
CA LYS A 195 7.33 16.21 -14.09
C LYS A 195 7.53 15.89 -12.61
N ARG A 196 7.31 16.91 -11.77
CA ARG A 196 7.41 16.86 -10.31
C ARG A 196 6.08 16.34 -9.78
N ASP A 197 6.06 15.12 -9.25
CA ASP A 197 4.91 14.64 -8.50
C ASP A 197 5.19 14.71 -6.99
N VAL A 198 4.14 15.05 -6.25
CA VAL A 198 4.14 15.14 -4.79
C VAL A 198 4.22 13.72 -4.24
N LEU A 199 5.22 13.47 -3.39
CA LEU A 199 5.46 12.19 -2.74
C LEU A 199 4.17 11.65 -2.12
N LYS A 200 3.79 10.42 -2.46
CA LYS A 200 2.59 9.78 -1.94
C LYS A 200 2.92 8.70 -0.92
N PRO A 201 2.18 8.67 0.18
CA PRO A 201 2.43 7.76 1.29
C PRO A 201 1.67 6.43 1.14
N ARG A 202 2.23 5.35 1.70
CA ARG A 202 1.76 3.97 1.49
C ARG A 202 1.75 3.13 2.77
N ILE A 203 0.80 2.21 2.83
CA ILE A 203 0.71 1.13 3.82
C ILE A 203 1.13 -0.17 3.11
N PHE A 204 2.12 -0.88 3.66
CA PHE A 204 2.81 -2.03 3.03
C PHE A 204 2.16 -3.39 3.25
N ASP A 205 1.20 -3.52 4.17
CA ASP A 205 0.43 -4.77 4.38
C ASP A 205 -0.30 -5.23 3.11
N ALA A 206 -0.40 -4.34 2.13
CA ALA A 206 -0.96 -4.59 0.81
C ALA A 206 -0.12 -5.54 -0.07
N SER A 207 1.21 -5.39 -0.11
CA SER A 207 2.02 -6.01 -1.17
C SER A 207 2.77 -7.26 -0.72
N THR A 208 2.42 -7.81 0.44
CA THR A 208 2.87 -9.13 0.90
C THR A 208 2.07 -10.23 0.22
N MET A 209 2.65 -11.43 0.09
CA MET A 209 1.90 -12.60 -0.37
C MET A 209 1.14 -13.32 0.77
N GLU A 210 1.36 -12.89 2.02
CA GLU A 210 0.59 -13.36 3.17
C GLU A 210 -0.87 -12.94 3.13
N ASP A 211 -1.73 -13.72 3.79
CA ASP A 211 -3.17 -13.51 3.66
C ASP A 211 -3.66 -12.23 4.34
N ARG A 212 -3.08 -11.94 5.51
CA ARG A 212 -3.48 -10.83 6.38
C ARG A 212 -2.26 -10.22 7.06
N SER A 213 -2.43 -8.98 7.52
CA SER A 213 -1.51 -8.28 8.41
C SER A 213 -1.19 -9.10 9.66
N GLN A 214 -0.09 -8.78 10.34
CA GLN A 214 0.39 -9.53 11.52
C GLN A 214 -0.66 -9.62 12.65
N ASN A 215 -1.46 -8.57 12.83
CA ASN A 215 -2.56 -8.54 13.82
C ASN A 215 -3.84 -9.25 13.32
N ARG A 216 -3.82 -9.85 12.13
CA ARG A 216 -4.93 -10.51 11.44
C ARG A 216 -6.12 -9.60 11.16
N GLN A 217 -5.93 -8.29 11.13
CA GLN A 217 -7.02 -7.35 10.94
C GLN A 217 -7.25 -6.95 9.49
N LEU A 218 -6.19 -6.81 8.71
CA LEU A 218 -6.26 -6.31 7.34
C LEU A 218 -5.92 -7.43 6.35
N PRO A 219 -6.76 -7.71 5.34
CA PRO A 219 -6.36 -8.57 4.23
C PRO A 219 -5.32 -7.89 3.35
N SER A 220 -4.40 -8.66 2.78
CA SER A 220 -3.43 -8.14 1.80
C SER A 220 -4.09 -7.84 0.45
N VAL A 221 -3.43 -7.03 -0.39
CA VAL A 221 -3.86 -6.84 -1.79
C VAL A 221 -3.70 -8.14 -2.55
N ALA A 222 -2.65 -8.92 -2.28
CA ALA A 222 -2.46 -10.21 -2.94
C ALA A 222 -3.69 -11.12 -2.73
N VAL A 223 -4.21 -11.21 -1.51
CA VAL A 223 -5.45 -11.95 -1.24
C VAL A 223 -6.63 -11.39 -1.99
N ALA A 224 -6.83 -10.08 -1.97
CA ALA A 224 -7.94 -9.47 -2.72
C ALA A 224 -7.85 -9.76 -4.22
N LEU A 225 -6.65 -9.63 -4.83
CA LEU A 225 -6.44 -9.94 -6.24
C LEU A 225 -6.69 -11.42 -6.53
N GLN A 226 -6.18 -12.33 -5.69
CA GLN A 226 -6.40 -13.76 -5.82
C GLN A 226 -7.88 -14.12 -5.71
N GLY A 227 -8.61 -13.53 -4.74
CA GLY A 227 -10.05 -13.72 -4.59
C GLY A 227 -10.86 -13.23 -5.80
N ILE A 228 -10.41 -12.20 -6.50
CA ILE A 228 -11.01 -11.77 -7.77
C ILE A 228 -10.79 -12.82 -8.87
N LEU A 229 -9.55 -13.31 -9.00
CA LEU A 229 -9.20 -14.32 -10.00
C LEU A 229 -9.94 -15.65 -9.75
N ASP A 230 -10.12 -16.01 -8.48
CA ASP A 230 -10.82 -17.22 -8.03
C ASP A 230 -12.36 -17.06 -8.03
N ARG A 231 -12.87 -15.87 -8.40
CA ARG A 231 -14.30 -15.53 -8.41
C ARG A 231 -14.98 -15.56 -7.03
N GLU A 232 -14.19 -15.47 -5.95
CA GLU A 232 -14.69 -15.24 -4.60
C GLU A 232 -15.08 -13.76 -4.36
N LEU A 233 -14.52 -12.85 -5.17
CA LEU A 233 -14.89 -11.44 -5.25
C LEU A 233 -15.47 -11.12 -6.64
N THR A 234 -16.71 -10.64 -6.68
CA THR A 234 -17.45 -10.46 -7.94
C THR A 234 -17.42 -9.02 -8.42
N LEU A 235 -17.07 -8.78 -9.69
CA LEU A 235 -17.16 -7.44 -10.29
C LEU A 235 -18.60 -6.92 -10.19
N HIS A 236 -18.81 -5.86 -9.41
CA HIS A 236 -20.13 -5.30 -9.17
C HIS A 236 -20.40 -4.10 -10.07
N TYR A 237 -19.49 -3.13 -10.10
CA TYR A 237 -19.67 -1.94 -10.93
C TYR A 237 -18.35 -1.27 -11.30
N LEU A 238 -18.45 -0.46 -12.35
CA LEU A 238 -17.45 0.45 -12.87
C LEU A 238 -18.03 1.87 -12.86
N ARG A 239 -17.18 2.87 -12.63
CA ARG A 239 -17.57 4.27 -12.66
C ARG A 239 -16.40 5.17 -13.06
N TRP A 240 -16.62 6.05 -14.03
CA TRP A 240 -15.66 7.10 -14.33
C TRP A 240 -15.79 8.26 -13.35
N LEU A 241 -14.67 8.78 -12.87
CA LEU A 241 -14.59 9.96 -12.03
C LEU A 241 -13.74 11.02 -12.69
N ARG A 242 -14.26 12.25 -12.69
CA ARG A 242 -13.55 13.42 -13.18
C ARG A 242 -12.62 13.96 -12.09
N THR A 243 -11.40 14.31 -12.48
CA THR A 243 -10.49 15.08 -11.62
C THR A 243 -10.63 16.58 -11.91
N ARG A 244 -10.22 17.43 -10.95
CA ARG A 244 -10.41 18.88 -11.06
C ARG A 244 -9.68 19.50 -12.25
N ASP A 245 -8.49 18.99 -12.55
CA ASP A 245 -7.59 19.60 -13.53
C ASP A 245 -7.66 18.92 -14.92
N GLU A 246 -8.47 17.85 -15.06
CA GLU A 246 -8.67 17.07 -16.30
C GLU A 246 -7.38 16.54 -16.97
N GLU A 247 -6.24 16.59 -16.29
CA GLU A 247 -5.00 15.93 -16.71
C GLU A 247 -5.08 14.41 -16.59
N GLU A 248 -6.01 13.92 -15.77
CA GLU A 248 -6.29 12.49 -15.58
C GLU A 248 -7.78 12.24 -15.34
N VAL A 249 -8.21 11.01 -15.61
CA VAL A 249 -9.48 10.46 -15.14
C VAL A 249 -9.23 9.27 -14.24
N ILE A 250 -10.19 8.99 -13.36
CA ILE A 250 -10.12 7.81 -12.50
C ILE A 250 -11.20 6.84 -12.93
N LEU A 251 -10.82 5.59 -13.18
CA LEU A 251 -11.78 4.49 -13.25
C LEU A 251 -11.89 3.86 -11.85
N GLU A 252 -13.07 3.99 -11.25
CA GLU A 252 -13.43 3.24 -10.06
C GLU A 252 -13.99 1.87 -10.46
N ILE A 253 -13.49 0.81 -9.83
CA ILE A 253 -13.90 -0.57 -10.03
C ILE A 253 -14.23 -1.13 -8.66
N ALA A 254 -15.46 -1.58 -8.44
CA ALA A 254 -15.84 -2.20 -7.18
C ALA A 254 -16.14 -3.68 -7.34
N PHE A 255 -15.52 -4.48 -6.50
CA PHE A 255 -15.78 -5.89 -6.35
C PHE A 255 -16.61 -6.12 -5.08
N TRP A 256 -17.72 -6.84 -5.21
CA TRP A 256 -18.50 -7.33 -4.08
C TRP A 256 -17.73 -8.42 -3.36
N ILE A 257 -17.66 -8.35 -2.04
CA ILE A 257 -17.15 -9.44 -1.21
C ILE A 257 -18.17 -10.56 -1.26
N GLY A 258 -17.86 -11.66 -1.94
CA GLY A 258 -18.77 -12.77 -2.25
C GLY A 258 -18.91 -13.04 -3.75
N ASP A 259 -19.28 -14.28 -4.06
CA ASP A 259 -19.50 -14.82 -5.41
C ASP A 259 -20.83 -14.36 -6.05
N GLN A 260 -21.74 -13.80 -5.25
CA GLN A 260 -23.04 -13.30 -5.70
C GLN A 260 -23.37 -11.93 -5.11
N ILE A 261 -23.57 -10.96 -5.98
CA ILE A 261 -23.92 -9.57 -5.61
C ILE A 261 -25.20 -9.54 -4.79
N GLY A 262 -25.13 -8.89 -3.62
CA GLY A 262 -26.28 -8.69 -2.73
C GLY A 262 -26.64 -9.92 -1.88
N VAL A 263 -25.98 -11.05 -2.08
CA VAL A 263 -26.09 -12.22 -1.21
C VAL A 263 -25.11 -12.05 -0.04
N THR A 264 -25.56 -12.40 1.16
CA THR A 264 -24.68 -12.34 2.34
C THR A 264 -23.60 -13.42 2.21
N PRO A 265 -22.31 -13.06 2.22
CA PRO A 265 -21.23 -14.03 2.07
C PRO A 265 -21.12 -14.96 3.28
N SER A 266 -20.44 -16.09 3.12
CA SER A 266 -20.10 -16.95 4.24
C SER A 266 -19.15 -16.23 5.22
N GLN A 267 -19.14 -16.66 6.47
CA GLN A 267 -18.21 -16.11 7.47
C GLN A 267 -16.75 -16.30 7.04
N GLU A 268 -16.43 -17.39 6.35
CA GLU A 268 -15.09 -17.66 5.81
C GLU A 268 -14.66 -16.62 4.77
N ILE A 269 -15.54 -16.26 3.82
CA ILE A 269 -15.28 -15.20 2.83
C ILE A 269 -15.10 -13.85 3.52
N LEU A 270 -15.93 -13.55 4.52
CA LEU A 270 -15.82 -12.31 5.28
C LEU A 270 -14.50 -12.25 6.08
N ASP A 271 -14.13 -13.34 6.75
CA ASP A 271 -12.88 -13.43 7.52
C ASP A 271 -11.64 -13.37 6.62
N ARG A 272 -11.76 -13.77 5.36
CA ARG A 272 -10.67 -13.69 4.38
C ARG A 272 -10.52 -12.29 3.80
N TYR A 273 -11.61 -11.65 3.38
CA TYR A 273 -11.56 -10.43 2.55
C TYR A 273 -12.04 -9.14 3.22
N SER A 274 -12.58 -9.18 4.43
CA SER A 274 -12.99 -7.97 5.16
C SER A 274 -11.91 -7.49 6.11
N ASP A 275 -11.81 -6.18 6.29
CA ASP A 275 -11.12 -5.55 7.40
C ASP A 275 -11.91 -5.82 8.71
N SER A 276 -11.25 -6.46 9.68
CA SER A 276 -11.84 -6.75 11.00
C SER A 276 -11.45 -5.74 12.08
N GLY A 277 -10.60 -4.76 11.75
CA GLY A 277 -10.25 -3.62 12.59
C GLY A 277 -11.40 -2.62 12.75
N HIS A 278 -12.36 -2.61 11.83
CA HIS A 278 -13.55 -1.75 11.88
C HIS A 278 -14.81 -2.54 12.28
N THR A 279 -15.51 -2.06 13.33
CA THR A 279 -16.57 -2.83 14.00
C THR A 279 -17.98 -2.31 13.77
N ILE A 280 -18.16 -1.15 13.11
CA ILE A 280 -19.49 -0.52 12.97
C ILE A 280 -20.33 -1.25 11.91
N TYR A 281 -19.78 -1.45 10.72
CA TYR A 281 -20.37 -2.23 9.65
C TYR A 281 -19.28 -3.14 9.07
N ARG A 282 -19.69 -4.26 8.48
CA ARG A 282 -18.75 -5.12 7.76
C ARG A 282 -18.53 -4.59 6.36
N ASP A 283 -17.32 -4.82 5.85
CA ASP A 283 -16.98 -4.49 4.47
C ASP A 283 -17.85 -5.29 3.51
N ARG A 284 -18.19 -4.63 2.40
CA ARG A 284 -19.03 -5.17 1.33
C ARG A 284 -18.34 -5.08 -0.01
N TRP A 285 -17.45 -4.12 -0.16
CA TRP A 285 -16.70 -3.90 -1.39
C TRP A 285 -15.21 -3.82 -1.14
N VAL A 286 -14.45 -4.41 -2.06
CA VAL A 286 -13.07 -4.02 -2.34
C VAL A 286 -13.11 -3.13 -3.58
N VAL A 287 -12.59 -1.91 -3.46
CA VAL A 287 -12.71 -0.88 -4.50
C VAL A 287 -11.33 -0.45 -4.97
N PHE A 288 -11.15 -0.41 -6.29
CA PHE A 288 -9.93 0.03 -6.95
C PHE A 288 -10.15 1.36 -7.67
N HIS A 289 -9.18 2.28 -7.56
CA HIS A 289 -9.13 3.55 -8.30
C HIS A 289 -7.94 3.55 -9.23
N PHE A 290 -8.19 3.47 -10.54
CA PHE A 290 -7.16 3.47 -11.57
C PHE A 290 -6.99 4.89 -12.09
N HIS A 291 -5.85 5.51 -11.85
CA HIS A 291 -5.54 6.84 -12.36
C HIS A 291 -4.98 6.75 -13.78
N ILE A 292 -5.70 7.30 -14.73
CA ILE A 292 -5.41 7.23 -16.16
C ILE A 292 -5.09 8.65 -16.65
N PRO A 293 -3.81 8.98 -16.91
CA PRO A 293 -3.46 10.28 -17.45
C PRO A 293 -3.96 10.43 -18.89
N ILE A 294 -4.52 11.59 -19.21
CA ILE A 294 -5.11 11.90 -20.51
C ILE A 294 -4.06 12.59 -21.38
N ASP A 295 -3.28 11.79 -22.10
CA ASP A 295 -2.27 12.27 -23.05
C ASP A 295 -2.03 11.28 -24.21
N ARG A 296 -0.98 11.52 -24.99
CA ARG A 296 -0.56 10.66 -26.12
C ARG A 296 -0.30 9.19 -25.78
N ARG A 297 0.00 8.85 -24.53
CA ARG A 297 0.27 7.50 -24.02
C ARG A 297 -0.96 6.86 -23.34
N THR A 298 -2.13 7.49 -23.42
CA THR A 298 -3.39 6.94 -22.87
C THR A 298 -3.69 5.55 -23.38
N PHE A 299 -3.41 5.30 -24.66
CA PHE A 299 -3.64 4.00 -25.29
C PHE A 299 -2.33 3.43 -25.83
N LEU A 300 -2.12 2.13 -25.58
CA LEU A 300 -1.12 1.31 -26.25
C LEU A 300 -1.82 0.36 -27.23
N GLY A 301 -1.17 0.15 -28.38
CA GLY A 301 -1.56 -0.89 -29.33
C GLY A 301 -2.39 -0.42 -30.52
N GLN A 302 -2.52 -1.34 -31.47
CA GLN A 302 -3.36 -1.22 -32.67
C GLN A 302 -4.71 -1.89 -32.40
N GLN A 303 -5.73 -1.50 -33.15
CA GLN A 303 -7.06 -2.13 -33.13
C GLN A 303 -6.97 -3.67 -33.26
N PRO A 304 -7.90 -4.43 -32.65
CA PRO A 304 -9.21 -3.99 -32.13
C PRO A 304 -9.25 -3.58 -30.65
N GLU A 305 -8.19 -3.79 -29.88
CA GLU A 305 -8.18 -3.56 -28.43
C GLU A 305 -7.36 -2.32 -28.07
N PHE A 306 -7.93 -1.45 -27.22
CA PHE A 306 -7.27 -0.25 -26.71
C PHE A 306 -6.79 -0.52 -25.29
N LEU A 307 -5.50 -0.86 -25.14
CA LEU A 307 -4.92 -1.06 -23.82
C LEU A 307 -4.74 0.30 -23.16
N VAL A 308 -5.40 0.50 -22.02
CA VAL A 308 -5.38 1.80 -21.32
C VAL A 308 -4.18 1.90 -20.40
N GLY A 309 -3.39 2.95 -20.55
CA GLY A 309 -2.23 3.20 -19.70
C GLY A 309 -2.62 3.78 -18.34
N VAL A 310 -2.44 2.99 -17.29
CA VAL A 310 -2.68 3.33 -15.88
C VAL A 310 -1.37 3.81 -15.26
N SER A 311 -1.39 5.01 -14.69
CA SER A 311 -0.23 5.59 -13.99
C SER A 311 -0.05 5.06 -12.57
N SER A 312 -1.15 4.69 -11.93
CA SER A 312 -1.18 4.13 -10.59
C SER A 312 -2.57 3.60 -10.32
N PHE A 313 -2.70 2.58 -9.49
CA PHE A 313 -3.99 2.25 -8.89
C PHE A 313 -3.92 2.21 -7.37
N ASN A 314 -5.05 2.54 -6.74
CA ASN A 314 -5.25 2.44 -5.30
C ASN A 314 -6.33 1.40 -5.00
N MET A 315 -6.33 0.83 -3.80
CA MET A 315 -7.36 -0.08 -3.30
C MET A 315 -7.84 0.39 -1.92
N TYR A 316 -9.13 0.22 -1.64
CA TYR A 316 -9.73 0.45 -0.32
C TYR A 316 -10.96 -0.43 -0.12
N HIS A 317 -11.33 -0.68 1.14
CA HIS A 317 -12.58 -1.35 1.47
C HIS A 317 -13.73 -0.34 1.65
N SER A 318 -14.97 -0.76 1.42
CA SER A 318 -16.15 0.05 1.70
C SER A 318 -17.28 -0.77 2.31
N GLN A 319 -17.99 -0.14 3.25
CA GLN A 319 -19.08 -0.74 4.04
C GLN A 319 -20.45 -0.19 3.65
N THR A 320 -20.46 1.04 3.12
CA THR A 320 -21.65 1.85 2.85
C THR A 320 -21.57 2.42 1.43
N VAL A 321 -22.56 3.23 1.08
CA VAL A 321 -22.62 3.94 -0.21
C VAL A 321 -22.97 5.40 0.01
N VAL A 322 -22.56 6.23 -0.95
CA VAL A 322 -22.84 7.66 -0.99
C VAL A 322 -23.33 8.07 -2.37
N VAL A 323 -24.19 9.09 -2.41
CA VAL A 323 -24.53 9.77 -3.68
C VAL A 323 -23.50 10.88 -3.90
N PRO A 324 -22.69 10.82 -4.96
CA PRO A 324 -21.73 11.87 -5.26
C PRO A 324 -22.43 13.13 -5.77
N TYR A 325 -21.67 14.23 -5.89
CA TYR A 325 -22.19 15.43 -6.55
C TYR A 325 -22.42 15.18 -8.03
N VAL A 326 -23.49 15.78 -8.55
CA VAL A 326 -23.82 15.81 -9.98
C VAL A 326 -22.65 16.45 -10.74
N VAL A 327 -22.14 15.79 -11.77
CA VAL A 327 -21.15 16.38 -12.68
C VAL A 327 -21.87 17.06 -13.84
N ASP A 328 -22.80 16.36 -14.50
CA ASP A 328 -23.51 16.89 -15.65
C ASP A 328 -24.91 17.38 -15.33
N ARG A 329 -25.21 18.62 -15.72
CA ARG A 329 -26.49 19.26 -15.44
C ARG A 329 -27.64 18.48 -16.09
N GLY A 330 -28.58 18.03 -15.28
CA GLY A 330 -29.75 17.28 -15.74
C GLY A 330 -29.59 15.76 -15.68
N SER A 331 -28.40 15.26 -15.29
CA SER A 331 -28.18 13.84 -15.02
C SER A 331 -28.67 13.43 -13.64
N HIS A 332 -29.14 12.18 -13.53
CA HIS A 332 -29.26 11.49 -12.25
C HIS A 332 -27.91 10.87 -11.90
N GLN A 333 -27.53 10.79 -10.63
CA GLN A 333 -26.31 10.10 -10.23
C GLN A 333 -26.59 8.91 -9.33
N ASP A 334 -25.93 7.82 -9.69
CA ASP A 334 -26.02 6.55 -9.00
C ASP A 334 -25.24 6.62 -7.68
N TYR A 335 -25.73 5.87 -6.69
CA TYR A 335 -24.96 5.57 -5.49
C TYR A 335 -23.68 4.85 -5.86
N ARG A 336 -22.57 5.14 -5.16
CA ARG A 336 -21.31 4.41 -5.28
C ARG A 336 -20.83 3.96 -3.91
N ALA A 337 -19.96 2.96 -3.86
CA ALA A 337 -19.26 2.58 -2.64
C ALA A 337 -18.65 3.84 -1.99
N GLU A 338 -18.92 4.02 -0.70
CA GLU A 338 -18.53 5.23 -0.01
C GLU A 338 -17.02 5.31 0.08
N PHE A 339 -16.52 6.50 -0.24
CA PHE A 339 -15.16 6.88 0.05
C PHE A 339 -15.21 8.11 0.95
N SER A 340 -14.93 7.93 2.23
CA SER A 340 -14.93 8.99 3.22
C SER A 340 -13.56 9.10 3.88
N PHE A 341 -12.89 10.23 3.73
CA PHE A 341 -11.77 10.56 4.59
C PHE A 341 -12.30 10.84 6.00
N ALA A 342 -11.57 10.44 7.03
CA ALA A 342 -11.81 10.92 8.40
C ALA A 342 -11.92 12.47 8.45
N ALA A 343 -11.19 13.17 7.58
CA ALA A 343 -11.22 14.63 7.43
C ALA A 343 -12.38 15.20 6.58
N SER A 344 -13.06 14.40 5.76
CA SER A 344 -14.13 14.88 4.87
C SER A 344 -15.51 14.90 5.53
N VAL A 345 -15.64 14.37 6.75
CA VAL A 345 -16.90 14.44 7.49
C VAL A 345 -17.06 15.83 8.12
N ARG A 346 -17.50 16.79 7.30
CA ARG A 346 -17.94 18.10 7.80
C ARG A 346 -19.36 17.97 8.36
N PRO A 347 -19.70 18.69 9.43
CA PRO A 347 -21.08 18.78 9.92
C PRO A 347 -21.99 19.27 8.77
N ARG A 348 -23.00 18.49 8.41
CA ARG A 348 -24.10 18.98 7.56
C ARG A 348 -25.14 19.56 8.51
N ASP A 349 -25.55 20.81 8.28
CA ASP A 349 -26.63 21.48 9.03
C ASP A 349 -26.39 21.63 10.55
N GLY A 350 -25.14 21.82 10.97
CA GLY A 350 -24.79 21.96 12.39
C GLY A 350 -24.91 20.67 13.21
N ARG A 351 -25.22 19.54 12.55
CA ARG A 351 -25.16 18.20 13.14
C ARG A 351 -23.90 17.50 12.63
N THR A 352 -22.92 17.39 13.52
CA THR A 352 -21.82 16.43 13.37
C THR A 352 -22.45 15.05 13.25
N PRO A 353 -22.22 14.26 12.17
CA PRO A 353 -22.61 12.87 12.16
C PRO A 353 -22.10 12.22 13.44
N LEU A 354 -22.93 11.44 14.14
CA LEU A 354 -22.61 10.77 15.41
C LEU A 354 -21.26 10.02 15.38
N ASN A 355 -20.77 9.74 14.18
CA ASN A 355 -19.63 8.88 13.84
C ASN A 355 -18.36 9.69 13.51
N SER A 356 -18.42 11.03 13.48
CA SER A 356 -17.32 11.86 12.98
C SER A 356 -16.40 12.43 14.05
N GLN A 357 -16.88 12.56 15.28
CA GLN A 357 -16.06 12.90 16.44
C GLN A 357 -16.65 12.24 17.69
N GLY A 358 -16.23 11.00 17.97
CA GLY A 358 -16.49 10.43 19.28
C GLY A 358 -15.62 11.15 20.32
N GLU A 359 -16.24 11.90 21.22
CA GLU A 359 -15.61 12.60 22.36
C GLU A 359 -14.77 11.71 23.29
N ASN A 360 -14.72 10.39 23.07
CA ASN A 360 -13.92 9.43 23.85
C ASN A 360 -13.24 8.36 22.98
N GLY A 361 -13.02 8.61 21.68
CA GLY A 361 -12.43 7.61 20.77
C GLY A 361 -13.29 6.36 20.51
N ARG A 362 -14.45 6.23 21.17
CA ARG A 362 -15.36 5.07 21.07
C ARG A 362 -16.20 5.00 19.79
N TRP A 363 -16.22 6.05 18.97
CA TRP A 363 -17.07 6.13 17.77
C TRP A 363 -16.30 6.30 16.44
N GLY A 364 -14.97 6.05 16.48
CA GLY A 364 -14.20 5.24 15.53
C GLY A 364 -14.44 5.30 14.01
N MET A 365 -14.36 6.46 13.36
CA MET A 365 -14.09 6.53 11.90
C MET A 365 -12.71 7.11 11.57
N ARG A 366 -11.74 6.98 12.49
CA ARG A 366 -10.31 7.19 12.16
C ARG A 366 -9.87 6.01 11.30
N GLY A 367 -9.29 6.30 10.15
CA GLY A 367 -8.85 5.28 9.20
C GLY A 367 -9.94 4.64 8.34
N TYR A 368 -11.14 5.23 8.34
CA TYR A 368 -12.24 4.80 7.48
C TYR A 368 -11.79 4.78 6.00
N ASN A 369 -11.78 3.58 5.40
CA ASN A 369 -11.41 3.33 4.01
C ASN A 369 -9.98 3.80 3.65
N GLU A 370 -9.01 3.55 4.55
CA GLU A 370 -7.59 3.79 4.28
C GLU A 370 -7.15 3.14 2.97
N ARG A 371 -6.49 3.94 2.12
CA ARG A 371 -6.05 3.51 0.79
C ARG A 371 -4.69 2.89 0.87
N VAL A 372 -4.57 1.75 0.20
CA VAL A 372 -3.27 1.21 -0.22
C VAL A 372 -3.07 1.55 -1.69
N GLN A 373 -1.82 1.73 -2.12
CA GLN A 373 -1.46 2.02 -3.51
C GLN A 373 -0.61 0.87 -4.05
N PRO A 374 -1.23 -0.17 -4.65
CA PRO A 374 -0.53 -1.42 -4.91
C PRO A 374 0.41 -1.37 -6.13
N LEU A 375 0.28 -0.35 -6.99
CA LEU A 375 1.21 -0.07 -8.11
C LEU A 375 1.28 1.43 -8.43
N ASN A 376 2.47 1.93 -8.80
CA ASN A 376 2.69 3.28 -9.33
C ASN A 376 3.81 3.32 -10.35
N CYS A 377 3.51 3.92 -11.48
CA CYS A 377 4.42 4.11 -12.60
C CYS A 377 4.77 5.59 -12.84
N ARG A 378 4.18 6.54 -12.09
CA ARG A 378 4.39 7.98 -12.31
C ARG A 378 5.85 8.41 -12.24
N ASP A 379 6.61 7.77 -11.34
CA ASP A 379 7.98 8.16 -11.00
C ASP A 379 9.04 7.37 -11.78
N ILE A 380 8.64 6.27 -12.45
CA ILE A 380 9.47 5.55 -13.41
C ILE A 380 9.24 6.19 -14.77
N ALA A 381 10.13 7.11 -15.16
CA ALA A 381 10.31 7.64 -16.51
C ALA A 381 9.05 7.81 -17.41
N ALA A 382 7.96 8.38 -16.89
CA ALA A 382 6.70 8.58 -17.64
C ALA A 382 6.12 7.29 -18.25
N GLU A 383 6.25 6.19 -17.51
CA GLU A 383 5.79 4.89 -17.92
C GLU A 383 4.43 4.53 -17.29
N ARG A 384 3.78 3.48 -17.80
CA ARG A 384 2.40 3.15 -17.46
C ARG A 384 2.25 1.63 -17.45
N TRP A 385 1.45 1.15 -16.52
CA TRP A 385 0.94 -0.21 -16.60
C TRP A 385 -0.22 -0.25 -17.59
N TYR A 386 -0.23 -1.23 -18.49
CA TYR A 386 -1.31 -1.43 -19.46
C TYR A 386 -2.04 -2.73 -19.10
N PRO A 387 -3.12 -2.66 -18.30
CA PRO A 387 -3.91 -3.84 -17.95
C PRO A 387 -4.39 -4.53 -19.22
N GLY A 388 -4.15 -5.85 -19.31
CA GLY A 388 -4.45 -6.65 -20.50
C GLY A 388 -3.23 -6.92 -21.39
N PHE A 389 -2.16 -6.12 -21.29
CA PHE A 389 -0.89 -6.51 -21.89
C PHE A 389 -0.32 -7.73 -21.15
N ASN A 390 0.23 -8.70 -21.88
CA ASN A 390 0.79 -9.91 -21.30
C ASN A 390 2.29 -9.73 -21.05
N TYR A 391 2.64 -9.19 -19.87
CA TYR A 391 4.03 -8.92 -19.48
C TYR A 391 4.84 -10.21 -19.28
N GLN A 392 4.17 -11.30 -18.88
CA GLN A 392 4.80 -12.62 -18.78
C GLN A 392 5.25 -13.13 -20.15
N ALA A 393 4.36 -13.13 -21.15
CA ALA A 393 4.67 -13.58 -22.51
C ALA A 393 5.69 -12.68 -23.20
N ALA A 394 5.71 -11.39 -22.86
CA ALA A 394 6.74 -10.45 -23.33
C ALA A 394 8.11 -10.64 -22.64
N GLY A 395 8.18 -11.48 -21.61
CA GLY A 395 9.40 -11.80 -20.88
C GLY A 395 9.97 -10.63 -20.08
N THR A 396 9.17 -9.60 -19.75
CA THR A 396 9.63 -8.48 -18.89
C THR A 396 9.78 -8.94 -17.44
N ILE A 397 8.79 -9.64 -16.90
CA ILE A 397 8.84 -10.19 -15.53
C ILE A 397 10.05 -11.12 -15.38
N SER A 398 10.17 -12.13 -16.25
CA SER A 398 11.29 -13.09 -16.19
C SER A 398 12.68 -12.48 -16.41
N ARG A 399 12.78 -11.29 -17.00
CA ARG A 399 14.06 -10.58 -17.19
C ARG A 399 14.50 -9.86 -15.93
N ILE A 400 13.56 -9.24 -15.23
CA ILE A 400 13.83 -8.48 -14.00
C ILE A 400 14.07 -9.42 -12.82
N THR A 401 13.50 -10.62 -12.87
CA THR A 401 13.62 -11.61 -11.79
C THR A 401 14.85 -12.50 -11.93
N GLN A 402 15.70 -12.25 -12.94
CA GLN A 402 17.03 -12.87 -13.07
C GLN A 402 17.90 -12.45 -11.88
N GLY A 403 17.98 -13.32 -10.86
CA GLY A 403 18.70 -13.04 -9.61
C GLY A 403 17.95 -13.38 -8.32
N ASN A 404 16.93 -14.24 -8.36
CA ASN A 404 16.11 -14.64 -7.20
C ASN A 404 15.27 -13.52 -6.56
N ARG A 405 14.91 -12.47 -7.32
CA ARG A 405 13.94 -11.46 -6.86
C ARG A 405 12.51 -12.03 -6.90
N PRO A 406 11.62 -11.67 -5.95
CA PRO A 406 10.27 -12.21 -5.90
C PRO A 406 9.42 -11.72 -7.08
N ASP A 407 8.71 -12.62 -7.74
CA ASP A 407 7.96 -12.35 -8.97
C ASP A 407 6.45 -12.59 -8.86
N GLN A 408 6.03 -13.34 -7.84
CA GLN A 408 4.65 -13.76 -7.62
C GLN A 408 3.66 -12.60 -7.61
N TYR A 409 3.98 -11.52 -6.90
CA TYR A 409 3.11 -10.33 -6.87
C TYR A 409 2.98 -9.67 -8.25
N SER A 410 4.06 -9.63 -9.04
CA SER A 410 4.04 -9.05 -10.40
C SER A 410 3.21 -9.91 -11.35
N ILE A 411 3.33 -11.24 -11.24
CA ILE A 411 2.53 -12.23 -11.96
C ILE A 411 1.04 -12.03 -11.64
N LEU A 412 0.71 -11.88 -10.35
CA LEU A 412 -0.66 -11.70 -9.88
C LEU A 412 -1.28 -10.39 -10.39
N VAL A 413 -0.54 -9.28 -10.38
CA VAL A 413 -1.03 -8.00 -10.92
C VAL A 413 -1.17 -8.05 -12.45
N ASP A 414 -0.27 -8.73 -13.17
CA ASP A 414 -0.41 -9.00 -14.62
C ASP A 414 -1.67 -9.81 -14.92
N GLU A 415 -1.93 -10.87 -14.15
CA GLU A 415 -3.13 -11.71 -14.27
C GLU A 415 -4.41 -10.94 -13.99
N PHE A 416 -4.42 -10.13 -12.93
CA PHE A 416 -5.52 -9.22 -12.64
C PHE A 416 -5.78 -8.25 -13.80
N GLY A 417 -4.74 -7.67 -14.40
CA GLY A 417 -4.89 -6.82 -15.57
C GLY A 417 -5.55 -7.52 -16.75
N ARG A 418 -5.14 -8.76 -17.04
CA ARG A 418 -5.75 -9.60 -18.08
C ARG A 418 -7.18 -9.99 -17.75
N PHE A 419 -7.48 -10.29 -16.49
CA PHE A 419 -8.84 -10.52 -16.02
C PHE A 419 -9.75 -9.31 -16.28
N LEU A 420 -9.32 -8.09 -15.95
CA LEU A 420 -10.12 -6.89 -16.18
C LEU A 420 -10.46 -6.68 -17.67
N LEU A 421 -9.50 -6.97 -18.56
CA LEU A 421 -9.74 -6.93 -20.00
C LEU A 421 -10.81 -7.97 -20.42
N GLN A 422 -10.72 -9.20 -19.90
CA GLN A 422 -11.66 -10.28 -20.18
C GLN A 422 -13.08 -9.99 -19.65
N GLU A 423 -13.18 -9.33 -18.50
CA GLU A 423 -14.46 -8.86 -17.94
C GLU A 423 -15.04 -7.66 -18.69
N GLY A 424 -14.36 -7.16 -19.73
CA GLY A 424 -14.84 -6.04 -20.55
C GLY A 424 -14.67 -4.67 -19.91
N VAL A 425 -13.93 -4.55 -18.80
CA VAL A 425 -13.69 -3.27 -18.11
C VAL A 425 -13.12 -2.22 -19.05
N PHE A 426 -12.18 -2.61 -19.91
CA PHE A 426 -11.56 -1.76 -20.93
C PHE A 426 -12.11 -2.02 -22.34
N SER A 427 -13.32 -2.58 -22.46
CA SER A 427 -13.98 -2.77 -23.76
C SER A 427 -14.21 -1.42 -24.45
N ARG A 428 -14.24 -1.41 -25.79
CA ARG A 428 -14.53 -0.20 -26.58
C ARG A 428 -15.82 0.49 -26.14
N ARG A 429 -16.84 -0.28 -25.74
CA ARG A 429 -18.13 0.25 -25.24
C ARG A 429 -17.96 1.00 -23.92
N ASN A 430 -17.17 0.48 -22.98
CA ASN A 430 -16.86 1.17 -21.72
C ASN A 430 -15.94 2.39 -21.92
N LEU A 431 -14.96 2.29 -22.82
CA LEU A 431 -14.08 3.43 -23.15
C LEU A 431 -14.84 4.54 -23.89
N ALA A 432 -15.87 4.20 -24.67
CA ALA A 432 -16.67 5.16 -25.43
C ALA A 432 -17.40 6.19 -24.56
N TYR A 433 -17.62 5.92 -23.27
CA TYR A 433 -18.15 6.91 -22.33
C TYR A 433 -17.26 8.15 -22.23
N LEU A 434 -15.94 7.99 -22.25
CA LEU A 434 -14.98 9.10 -22.18
C LEU A 434 -14.37 9.46 -23.53
N TRP A 435 -14.23 8.47 -24.41
CA TRP A 435 -13.63 8.61 -25.74
C TRP A 435 -14.59 8.05 -26.80
N PRO A 436 -15.68 8.74 -27.18
CA PRO A 436 -16.67 8.22 -28.11
C PRO A 436 -16.10 7.74 -29.45
N ALA A 437 -15.05 8.41 -29.94
CA ALA A 437 -14.33 8.00 -31.15
C ALA A 437 -13.66 6.62 -31.03
N VAL A 438 -13.31 6.17 -29.82
CA VAL A 438 -12.82 4.79 -29.58
C VAL A 438 -13.95 3.78 -29.79
N GLY A 439 -15.20 4.13 -29.49
CA GLY A 439 -16.37 3.28 -29.75
C GLY A 439 -16.82 3.23 -31.21
N ASP A 440 -16.41 4.20 -32.02
CA ASP A 440 -16.80 4.30 -33.43
C ASP A 440 -15.84 3.48 -34.31
N GLU A 441 -16.33 2.37 -34.84
CA GLU A 441 -15.59 1.52 -35.81
C GLU A 441 -15.26 2.24 -37.12
N ALA A 442 -16.03 3.26 -37.48
CA ALA A 442 -15.81 4.06 -38.68
C ALA A 442 -14.92 5.29 -38.42
N ALA A 443 -14.56 5.57 -37.16
CA ALA A 443 -13.66 6.66 -36.85
C ALA A 443 -12.30 6.41 -37.51
N ASN A 444 -11.80 7.41 -38.23
CA ASN A 444 -10.48 7.41 -38.85
C ASN A 444 -9.40 7.62 -37.76
N LEU A 445 -9.32 6.65 -36.84
CA LEU A 445 -8.20 6.48 -35.93
C LEU A 445 -7.09 5.84 -36.75
N ASP A 446 -5.91 6.46 -36.79
CA ASP A 446 -4.79 5.94 -37.55
C ASP A 446 -4.42 4.55 -36.98
N PRO A 447 -4.69 3.45 -37.73
CA PRO A 447 -4.44 2.10 -37.25
C PRO A 447 -2.94 1.79 -37.18
N MET A 448 -2.11 2.64 -37.79
CA MET A 448 -0.65 2.55 -37.81
C MET A 448 0.02 3.52 -36.83
N ALA A 449 -0.73 4.42 -36.18
CA ALA A 449 -0.16 5.27 -35.15
C ALA A 449 0.24 4.42 -33.94
N ASN A 450 1.52 4.45 -33.59
CA ASN A 450 2.04 3.78 -32.39
C ASN A 450 1.35 4.26 -31.09
N LEU A 451 0.67 5.40 -31.14
CA LEU A 451 0.01 6.08 -30.02
C LEU A 451 -1.24 6.82 -30.52
N ASN A 452 -2.43 6.42 -30.06
CA ASN A 452 -3.64 7.22 -30.24
C ASN A 452 -3.70 8.30 -29.15
N ASP A 453 -3.74 9.56 -29.56
CA ASP A 453 -3.75 10.69 -28.61
C ASP A 453 -5.04 10.72 -27.80
N GLY A 454 -4.97 10.22 -26.56
CA GLY A 454 -6.10 10.19 -25.65
C GLY A 454 -6.65 11.58 -25.31
N ARG A 455 -5.82 12.63 -25.38
CA ARG A 455 -6.26 14.02 -25.20
C ARG A 455 -7.09 14.49 -26.38
N ARG A 456 -6.66 14.18 -27.60
CA ARG A 456 -7.38 14.53 -28.82
C ARG A 456 -8.75 13.83 -28.89
N LEU A 457 -8.83 12.59 -28.41
CA LEU A 457 -10.05 11.79 -28.45
C LEU A 457 -10.98 12.02 -27.24
N TYR A 458 -10.53 12.74 -26.22
CA TYR A 458 -11.27 12.93 -24.96
C TYR A 458 -12.45 13.87 -25.18
N ASN A 459 -13.66 13.28 -25.19
CA ASN A 459 -14.90 14.01 -25.32
C ASN A 459 -16.01 13.26 -24.57
N PRO A 460 -16.03 13.31 -23.24
CA PRO A 460 -16.95 12.52 -22.43
C PRO A 460 -18.41 12.71 -22.82
N GLN A 461 -19.16 11.61 -22.87
CA GLN A 461 -20.59 11.63 -23.10
C GLN A 461 -21.32 12.23 -21.89
N LEU A 462 -22.51 12.76 -22.13
CA LEU A 462 -23.37 13.26 -21.05
C LEU A 462 -23.66 12.14 -20.04
N GLY A 463 -23.34 12.38 -18.78
CA GLY A 463 -23.52 11.46 -17.67
C GLY A 463 -22.43 10.39 -17.55
N ALA A 464 -21.34 10.45 -18.33
CA ALA A 464 -20.23 9.51 -18.23
C ALA A 464 -19.64 9.41 -16.81
N PHE A 465 -19.73 10.50 -16.04
CA PHE A 465 -19.26 10.57 -14.65
C PHE A 465 -20.36 10.40 -13.60
N ASP A 466 -21.62 10.28 -14.01
CA ASP A 466 -22.79 10.26 -13.13
C ASP A 466 -23.32 8.83 -12.91
N TYR A 467 -23.12 7.92 -13.86
CA TYR A 467 -23.67 6.56 -13.84
C TYR A 467 -22.65 5.47 -13.51
N ASN A 468 -23.15 4.36 -12.97
CA ASN A 468 -22.40 3.12 -12.79
C ASN A 468 -22.76 2.13 -13.91
N PHE A 469 -21.76 1.37 -14.36
CA PHE A 469 -21.92 0.42 -15.45
C PHE A 469 -21.19 -0.89 -15.16
N SER A 470 -21.62 -1.97 -15.81
CA SER A 470 -20.97 -3.28 -15.74
C SER A 470 -19.81 -3.39 -16.74
N GLY A 471 -19.09 -4.52 -16.71
CA GLY A 471 -18.13 -4.87 -17.74
C GLY A 471 -18.70 -4.88 -19.17
N LEU A 472 -20.01 -5.08 -19.31
CA LEU A 472 -20.74 -5.08 -20.59
C LEU A 472 -21.37 -3.72 -20.92
N SER A 473 -21.09 -2.68 -20.13
CA SER A 473 -21.66 -1.32 -20.23
C SER A 473 -23.16 -1.25 -19.99
N ASP A 474 -23.72 -2.19 -19.22
CA ASP A 474 -25.10 -2.14 -18.80
C ASP A 474 -25.20 -1.46 -17.43
N SER A 475 -26.30 -0.75 -17.16
CA SER A 475 -26.52 -0.16 -15.84
C SER A 475 -26.61 -1.24 -14.77
N VAL A 476 -25.98 -0.99 -13.62
CA VAL A 476 -25.96 -1.91 -12.47
C VAL A 476 -27.08 -1.63 -11.45
N GLY A 477 -27.92 -0.62 -11.73
CA GLY A 477 -29.04 -0.20 -10.88
C GLY A 477 -28.62 0.54 -9.62
N ASP A 478 -29.56 0.69 -8.69
CA ASP A 478 -29.34 1.42 -7.43
C ASP A 478 -28.55 0.56 -6.41
N LEU A 479 -27.38 1.06 -6.01
CA LEU A 479 -26.52 0.41 -5.03
C LEU A 479 -27.01 0.59 -3.58
N SER A 480 -27.92 1.53 -3.32
CA SER A 480 -28.41 1.82 -1.96
C SER A 480 -29.07 0.61 -1.28
N ARG A 481 -29.63 -0.31 -2.06
CA ARG A 481 -30.21 -1.56 -1.57
C ARG A 481 -29.20 -2.53 -0.95
N PHE A 482 -27.92 -2.37 -1.25
CA PHE A 482 -26.85 -3.25 -0.79
C PHE A 482 -26.10 -2.73 0.43
N ALA A 483 -26.39 -1.50 0.86
CA ALA A 483 -25.71 -0.85 1.97
C ALA A 483 -26.66 -0.64 3.16
N PRO A 484 -26.15 -0.71 4.39
CA PRO A 484 -26.90 -0.21 5.54
C PRO A 484 -27.15 1.29 5.37
N ASN A 485 -28.32 1.76 5.81
CA ASN A 485 -28.61 3.18 5.83
C ASN A 485 -27.70 3.84 6.88
N PRO A 486 -26.77 4.74 6.50
CA PRO A 486 -25.81 5.34 7.43
C PRO A 486 -26.48 6.23 8.49
N TYR A 487 -27.77 6.55 8.33
CA TYR A 487 -28.57 7.34 9.26
C TYR A 487 -29.48 6.50 10.18
N ARG A 488 -29.39 5.17 10.15
CA ARG A 488 -30.04 4.28 11.12
C ARG A 488 -28.98 3.65 12.02
N ASN A 489 -29.32 3.45 13.30
CA ASN A 489 -28.44 2.74 14.22
C ASN A 489 -28.19 1.32 13.69
N PRO A 490 -26.96 0.79 13.81
CA PRO A 490 -26.72 -0.62 13.54
C PRO A 490 -27.61 -1.47 14.47
N PRO A 491 -28.15 -2.59 13.99
CA PRO A 491 -28.88 -3.53 14.85
C PRO A 491 -27.95 -4.00 15.97
N SER A 492 -28.49 -3.99 17.19
CA SER A 492 -27.83 -4.36 18.45
C SER A 492 -27.43 -5.82 18.51
#